data_AF-A0A838WA69-F1
#
_entry.id   AF-A0A838WA69-F1
#
_cell.length_a   1.000
_cell.length_b   1.000
_cell.length_c   1.000
_cell.angle_alpha   90.00
_cell.angle_beta   90.00
_cell.angle_gamma   90.00
#
_symmetry.space_group_name_H-M   'P 1'
#
loop_
_entity.id
_entity.type
_entity.pdbx_description
1 polymer ?
#
loop_
_entity_poly.entity_id
_entity_poly.type
_entity_poly.pdbx_seq_one_letter_code
_entity_poly.pdbx_strand_id
1 'polypeptide(L)' 'MSAIATLEWVWWFNHHRLLEPLGYVPPVEYEEAFYRGQETQSIVPALTN' A
#
# COMPACT_ATOMS: atom_id res chain seq x y z
N MET A 1 3.73 -25.80 -14.89
CA MET A 1 4.49 -24.77 -14.16
C MET A 1 5.18 -25.45 -12.99
N SER A 2 6.49 -25.26 -12.82
CA SER A 2 7.20 -25.75 -11.64
C SER A 2 6.91 -24.83 -10.44
N ALA A 3 6.95 -25.37 -9.21
CA ALA A 3 6.68 -24.60 -8.00
C ALA A 3 7.59 -23.36 -7.85
N ILE A 4 8.83 -23.44 -8.36
CA ILE A 4 9.79 -22.32 -8.40
C ILE A 4 9.30 -21.20 -9.33
N ALA A 5 8.77 -21.53 -10.51
CA ALA A 5 8.28 -20.52 -11.45
C ALA A 5 7.11 -19.71 -10.88
N THR A 6 6.25 -20.35 -10.08
CA THR A 6 5.16 -19.67 -9.38
C THR A 6 5.70 -18.75 -8.27
N LEU A 7 6.69 -19.20 -7.50
CA LEU A 7 7.27 -18.40 -6.41
C LEU A 7 7.98 -17.13 -6.95
N GLU A 8 8.73 -17.26 -8.03
CA GLU A 8 9.39 -16.14 -8.71
C GLU A 8 8.36 -15.10 -9.20
N TRP A 9 7.26 -15.56 -9.81
CA TRP A 9 6.19 -14.67 -10.26
C TRP A 9 5.52 -13.93 -9.10
N VAL A 10 5.20 -14.64 -8.00
CA VAL A 10 4.59 -14.02 -6.82
C VAL A 10 5.53 -12.98 -6.21
N TRP A 11 6.82 -13.29 -6.10
CA TRP A 11 7.80 -12.35 -5.58
C TRP A 11 7.92 -11.10 -6.45
N TRP A 12 8.06 -11.26 -7.77
CA TRP A 12 8.14 -10.14 -8.71
C TRP A 12 6.87 -9.29 -8.70
N PHE A 13 5.69 -9.93 -8.69
CA PHE A 13 4.42 -9.22 -8.65
C PHE A 13 4.29 -8.38 -7.37
N ASN A 14 4.59 -8.96 -6.21
CA ASN A 14 4.47 -8.28 -4.92
C ASN A 14 5.49 -7.14 -4.73
N HIS A 15 6.72 -7.30 -5.22
CA HIS A 15 7.80 -6.33 -4.96
C HIS A 15 8.03 -5.32 -6.09
N HIS A 16 7.56 -5.60 -7.31
CA HIS A 16 7.78 -4.71 -8.46
C HIS A 16 6.47 -4.21 -9.01
N ARG A 17 5.61 -5.11 -9.49
CA ARG A 17 4.37 -4.74 -10.19
C ARG A 17 3.41 -3.99 -9.29
N LEU A 18 3.27 -4.43 -8.04
CA LEU A 18 2.35 -3.81 -7.08
C LEU A 18 2.87 -2.46 -6.57
N LEU A 19 4.20 -2.29 -6.48
CA LEU A 19 4.80 -1.07 -5.95
C LEU A 19 5.02 0.02 -7.01
N GLU A 20 5.11 -0.32 -8.30
CA GLU A 20 5.29 0.66 -9.39
C GLU A 20 4.24 1.80 -9.34
N PRO A 21 2.92 1.53 -9.21
CA PRO A 21 1.92 2.60 -9.07
C PRO A 21 2.01 3.38 -7.75
N LEU A 22 2.58 2.77 -6.70
CA LEU A 22 2.76 3.38 -5.37
C LEU A 22 4.08 4.17 -5.26
N GLY A 23 4.85 4.29 -6.34
CA GLY A 23 6.17 4.96 -6.32
C GLY A 23 7.24 4.16 -5.58
N TYR A 24 7.15 2.82 -5.59
CA TYR A 24 8.00 1.89 -4.86
C TYR A 24 7.85 1.91 -3.34
N VAL A 25 6.76 2.49 -2.83
CA VAL A 25 6.41 2.45 -1.41
C VAL A 25 5.70 1.13 -1.09
N PRO A 26 6.11 0.38 -0.06
CA PRO A 26 5.43 -0.82 0.40
C PRO A 26 3.94 -0.57 0.71
N PRO A 27 3.04 -1.54 0.46
CA PRO A 27 1.60 -1.33 0.59
C PRO A 27 1.20 -1.00 2.03
N VAL A 28 1.85 -1.63 3.01
CA VAL A 28 1.63 -1.35 4.43
C VAL A 28 1.95 0.10 4.79
N GLU A 29 3.06 0.65 4.28
CA GLU A 29 3.44 2.04 4.53
C GLU A 29 2.48 3.01 3.84
N TYR A 30 2.04 2.68 2.62
CA TYR A 30 1.05 3.46 1.88
C TYR A 30 -0.32 3.46 2.58
N GLU A 31 -0.79 2.30 3.02
CA GLU A 31 -2.05 2.12 3.76
C GLU A 31 -2.02 2.88 5.08
N GLU A 32 -0.94 2.78 5.85
CA GLU A 32 -0.78 3.54 7.09
C GLU A 32 -0.84 5.06 6.85
N ALA A 33 -0.18 5.55 5.79
CA ALA A 33 -0.23 6.97 5.43
C ALA A 33 -1.64 7.40 5.03
N PHE A 34 -2.35 6.57 4.26
CA PHE A 34 -3.74 6.80 3.86
C PHE A 34 -4.67 6.86 5.08
N TYR A 35 -4.64 5.86 5.96
CA TYR A 35 -5.49 5.82 7.15
C TYR A 35 -5.18 6.95 8.14
N ARG A 36 -3.91 7.29 8.37
CA ARG A 36 -3.54 8.48 9.19
C ARG A 36 -4.11 9.78 8.60
N GLY A 37 -4.08 9.92 7.27
CA GLY A 37 -4.67 11.06 6.58
C GLY A 37 -6.19 11.13 6.75
N GLN A 38 -6.87 9.99 6.66
CA GLN A 38 -8.32 9.90 6.86
C GLN A 38 -8.74 10.15 8.31
N GLU A 39 -7.99 9.67 9.30
CA GLU A 39 -8.22 10.01 10.71
C GLU A 39 -8.10 11.53 10.92
N THR A 40 -7.03 12.14 10.39
CA THR A 40 -6.86 13.59 10.45
C THR A 40 -8.04 14.31 9.80
N GLN A 41 -8.46 13.87 8.60
CA GLN A 41 -9.55 14.48 7.85
C GLN A 41 -10.95 14.23 8.43
N SER A 42 -11.13 13.21 9.28
CA SER A 42 -12.38 12.96 10.01
C SER A 42 -12.43 13.68 11.36
N ILE A 43 -11.27 14.04 11.93
CA ILE A 43 -11.16 14.85 13.16
C ILE A 43 -11.34 16.35 12.88
N VAL A 44 -10.82 16.88 11.76
CA VAL A 44 -10.97 18.32 11.45
C VAL A 44 -12.41 18.82 11.28
N PRO A 45 -13.39 18.09 10.70
CA PRO A 45 -14.78 18.54 10.61
C PRO A 45 -15.51 18.53 11.95
N ALA A 46 -15.04 17.76 12.93
CA ALA A 46 -15.71 17.59 14.22
C ALA A 46 -15.29 18.64 15.28
N LEU A 47 -14.20 19.38 15.05
CA LEU A 47 -13.64 20.35 16.00
C LEU A 47 -13.82 21.81 15.58
N THR A 48 -14.45 22.08 14.42
CA THR A 48 -14.80 23.43 13.98
C THR A 48 -16.27 23.73 14.29
N ASN A 49 -16.56 24.07 15.54
CA ASN A 49 -17.80 24.76 15.97
C ASN A 49 -17.49 25.68 17.15
#